data_AF-T1EKK6-F1
#
_entry.id   AF-T1EKK6-F1
#
_cell.length_a   1.000
_cell.length_b   1.000
_cell.length_c   1.000
_cell.angle_alpha   90.00
_cell.angle_beta   90.00
_cell.angle_gamma   90.00
#
_symmetry.space_group_name_H-M   'P 1'
#
loop_
_entity.id
_entity.type
_entity.pdbx_description
1 polymer ?
#
loop_
_entity_poly.entity_id
_entity_poly.type
_entity_poly.pdbx_seq_one_letter_code
_entity_poly.pdbx_strand_id
1 'polypeptide(L)'
;YDMEGMNELLKKAKATYSIYNMVLCKYLYRNKSKEYFEDIINNKNFQMVPYMKDCGGDKYNPINDKLPGLFFYASVEPDSRTGQPQSFTYFGNTRFLVPVETMIDNLNVMNLYFSDFFCLQNPRYHYTTLVLTRSQSSADNFCTKYLPKLSWLDNPFFSFDQSQKTFKVSSSTNCHVEIFYTDVIDIA
;
A
#
# COMPACT_ATOMS: atom_id res chain seq x y z
N TYR A 1 2.27 13.06 -13.38
CA TYR A 1 1.13 13.95 -13.07
C TYR A 1 1.62 15.12 -12.24
N ASP A 2 0.97 16.27 -12.38
CA ASP A 2 0.99 17.34 -11.37
C ASP A 2 -0.10 17.08 -10.31
N MET A 3 -0.20 17.96 -9.30
CA MET A 3 -1.16 17.80 -8.20
C MET A 3 -2.62 17.80 -8.69
N GLU A 4 -2.96 18.59 -9.71
CA GLU A 4 -4.31 18.62 -10.28
C GLU A 4 -4.65 17.28 -10.96
N GLY A 5 -3.75 16.78 -11.81
CA GLY A 5 -3.89 15.47 -12.44
C GLY A 5 -3.99 14.33 -11.43
N MET A 6 -3.22 14.40 -10.33
CA MET A 6 -3.32 13.43 -9.24
C MET A 6 -4.67 13.47 -8.52
N ASN A 7 -5.25 14.66 -8.33
CA ASN A 7 -6.57 14.79 -7.71
C ASN A 7 -7.69 14.26 -8.62
N GLU A 8 -7.59 14.48 -9.94
CA GLU A 8 -8.53 13.88 -10.89
C GLU A 8 -8.43 12.35 -10.92
N LEU A 9 -7.21 11.81 -10.84
CA LEU A 9 -6.99 10.37 -10.74
C LEU A 9 -7.55 9.82 -9.42
N LEU A 10 -7.35 10.52 -8.31
CA LEU A 10 -7.94 10.18 -7.01
C LEU A 10 -9.47 10.17 -7.05
N LYS A 11 -10.11 11.14 -7.72
CA LYS A 11 -11.58 11.16 -7.88
C LYS A 11 -12.08 9.90 -8.61
N LYS A 12 -11.40 9.51 -9.69
CA LYS A 12 -11.71 8.28 -10.45
C LYS A 12 -11.53 7.01 -9.60
N ALA A 13 -10.45 6.96 -8.83
CA ALA A 13 -10.19 5.87 -7.89
C ALA A 13 -11.32 5.78 -6.85
N LYS A 14 -11.65 6.89 -6.17
CA LYS A 14 -12.73 6.94 -5.17
C LYS A 14 -14.09 6.50 -5.75
N ALA A 15 -14.41 6.89 -6.98
CA ALA A 15 -15.65 6.47 -7.65
C ALA A 15 -15.72 4.96 -7.97
N THR A 16 -14.57 4.29 -8.00
CA THR A 16 -14.48 2.84 -8.26
C THR A 16 -14.64 2.02 -6.97
N TYR A 17 -14.32 2.59 -5.81
CA TYR A 17 -14.38 1.90 -4.52
C TYR A 17 -15.66 2.26 -3.75
N SER A 18 -16.26 1.30 -3.05
CA SER A 18 -17.42 1.53 -2.18
C SER A 18 -16.98 1.60 -0.71
N ILE A 19 -17.19 2.76 -0.06
CA ILE A 19 -16.89 2.94 1.38
C ILE A 19 -17.65 1.99 2.29
N TYR A 20 -18.77 1.42 1.83
CA TYR A 20 -19.62 0.54 2.63
C TYR A 20 -19.09 -0.89 2.75
N ASN A 21 -18.07 -1.24 1.96
CA ASN A 21 -17.50 -2.60 1.91
C ASN A 21 -16.12 -2.66 2.55
N MET A 22 -15.85 -1.85 3.57
CA MET A 22 -14.57 -1.86 4.28
C MET A 22 -14.52 -3.00 5.31
N VAL A 23 -13.49 -3.84 5.25
CA VAL A 23 -13.31 -5.01 6.12
C VAL A 23 -11.99 -4.92 6.89
N LEU A 24 -11.86 -5.69 7.97
CA LEU A 24 -10.66 -5.74 8.80
C LEU A 24 -9.40 -6.03 7.96
N CYS A 25 -8.35 -5.24 8.15
CA CYS A 25 -7.02 -5.46 7.59
C CYS A 25 -6.03 -5.64 8.75
N LYS A 26 -5.54 -6.87 8.95
CA LYS A 26 -4.61 -7.19 10.02
C LYS A 26 -3.16 -7.25 9.56
N TYR A 27 -2.95 -7.56 8.27
CA TYR A 27 -1.62 -7.75 7.71
C TYR A 27 -1.46 -6.99 6.40
N LEU A 28 -0.30 -6.36 6.25
CA LEU A 28 0.25 -6.01 4.94
C LEU A 28 1.16 -7.16 4.51
N TYR A 29 1.16 -7.52 3.22
CA TYR A 29 1.90 -8.70 2.77
C TYR A 29 2.63 -8.48 1.47
N ARG A 30 3.78 -9.14 1.34
CA ARG A 30 4.61 -9.10 0.14
C ARG A 30 4.84 -10.52 -0.34
N ASN A 31 4.56 -10.74 -1.62
CA ASN A 31 4.82 -12.02 -2.26
C ASN A 31 6.05 -11.90 -3.18
N LYS A 32 7.06 -12.74 -2.93
CA LYS A 32 8.31 -12.82 -3.71
C LYS A 32 8.80 -14.27 -3.74
N SER A 33 9.89 -14.51 -4.46
CA SER A 33 10.52 -15.84 -4.47
C SER A 33 11.16 -16.13 -3.11
N LYS A 34 11.40 -17.41 -2.81
CA LYS A 34 12.07 -17.82 -1.57
C LYS A 34 13.47 -17.21 -1.48
N GLU A 35 14.20 -17.19 -2.60
CA GLU A 35 15.57 -16.70 -2.70
C GLU A 35 15.66 -15.20 -2.34
N TYR A 36 14.63 -14.42 -2.67
CA TYR A 36 14.56 -13.01 -2.29
C TYR A 36 14.59 -12.84 -0.77
N PHE A 37 13.80 -13.65 -0.03
CA PHE A 37 13.76 -13.58 1.43
C PHE A 37 14.99 -14.19 2.07
N GLU A 38 15.53 -15.28 1.51
CA GLU A 38 16.77 -15.89 1.96
C GLU A 38 17.96 -14.93 1.82
N ASP A 39 18.03 -14.13 0.75
CA ASP A 39 19.04 -13.08 0.60
C ASP A 39 18.93 -12.01 1.69
N ILE A 40 17.72 -11.61 2.08
CA ILE A 40 17.53 -10.63 3.15
C ILE A 40 18.03 -11.18 4.49
N ILE A 41 17.70 -12.44 4.80
CA ILE A 41 18.11 -13.13 6.02
C ILE A 41 19.63 -13.32 6.05
N ASN A 42 20.21 -13.86 4.98
CA ASN A 42 21.60 -14.30 4.97
C ASN A 42 22.59 -13.16 4.70
N ASN A 43 22.19 -12.12 3.93
CA ASN A 43 23.12 -11.13 3.41
C ASN A 43 22.74 -9.68 3.78
N LYS A 44 21.54 -9.41 4.32
CA LYS A 44 21.06 -8.05 4.61
C LYS A 44 20.65 -7.84 6.06
N ASN A 45 21.15 -8.65 6.99
CA ASN A 45 20.89 -8.53 8.43
C ASN A 45 19.38 -8.44 8.74
N PHE A 46 18.55 -9.22 8.06
CA PHE A 46 17.09 -9.20 8.22
C PHE A 46 16.42 -7.87 7.84
N GLN A 47 17.10 -6.98 7.13
CA GLN A 47 16.54 -5.69 6.75
C GLN A 47 16.08 -5.67 5.30
N MET A 48 14.77 -5.50 5.11
CA MET A 48 14.22 -5.07 3.84
C MET A 48 14.40 -3.57 3.70
N VAL A 49 15.33 -3.17 2.84
CA VAL A 49 15.66 -1.76 2.59
C VAL A 49 14.85 -1.24 1.39
N PRO A 50 14.20 -0.07 1.52
CA PRO A 50 13.57 0.66 0.41
C PRO A 50 14.46 0.79 -0.82
N TYR A 51 13.89 0.58 -2.00
CA TYR A 51 14.57 0.77 -3.28
C TYR A 51 13.77 1.71 -4.18
N MET A 52 14.46 2.41 -5.08
CA MET A 52 13.82 3.36 -6.01
C MET A 52 12.73 2.65 -6.81
N LYS A 53 11.53 3.23 -6.81
CA LYS A 53 10.44 2.68 -7.61
C LYS A 53 10.81 2.73 -9.09
N ASP A 54 10.72 1.58 -9.76
CA ASP A 54 10.86 1.50 -11.21
C ASP A 54 9.72 2.22 -11.96
N CYS A 55 9.91 2.45 -13.25
CA CYS A 55 8.87 2.98 -14.14
C CYS A 55 7.80 1.94 -14.54
N GLY A 56 7.63 0.86 -13.77
CA GLY A 56 6.57 -0.13 -13.97
C GLY A 56 5.18 0.44 -13.64
N GLY A 57 4.17 0.05 -14.40
CA GLY A 57 2.79 0.56 -14.26
C GLY A 57 2.58 1.87 -15.02
N ASP A 58 2.09 2.90 -14.32
CA ASP A 58 1.93 4.23 -14.92
C ASP A 58 3.28 4.96 -15.01
N LYS A 59 3.72 5.23 -16.24
CA LYS A 59 4.98 5.95 -16.52
C LYS A 59 4.97 7.39 -16.01
N TYR A 60 3.80 7.99 -15.83
CA TYR A 60 3.64 9.36 -15.36
C TYR A 60 3.47 9.45 -13.84
N ASN A 61 3.53 8.33 -13.12
CA ASN A 61 3.45 8.33 -11.67
C ASN A 61 4.59 9.19 -11.07
N PRO A 62 4.28 10.21 -10.24
CA PRO A 62 5.28 11.12 -9.69
C PRO A 62 6.39 10.46 -8.87
N ILE A 63 6.17 9.27 -8.29
CA ILE A 63 7.18 8.61 -7.44
C ILE A 63 8.20 7.77 -8.22
N ASN A 64 7.98 7.51 -9.51
CA ASN A 64 8.91 6.76 -10.37
C ASN A 64 10.29 7.42 -10.38
N ASP A 65 11.34 6.62 -10.13
CA ASP A 65 12.75 7.04 -10.08
C ASP A 65 13.04 8.22 -9.13
N LYS A 66 12.14 8.50 -8.17
CA LYS A 66 12.27 9.64 -7.24
C LYS A 66 12.11 9.26 -5.78
N LEU A 67 11.33 8.22 -5.49
CA LEU A 67 11.04 7.82 -4.12
C LEU A 67 11.42 6.35 -3.89
N PRO A 68 12.28 6.04 -2.90
CA PRO A 68 12.54 4.68 -2.50
C PRO A 68 11.41 4.14 -1.60
N GLY A 69 11.07 2.87 -1.76
CA GLY A 69 10.06 2.21 -0.93
C GLY A 69 9.91 0.72 -1.22
N LEU A 70 9.00 0.10 -0.49
CA LEU A 70 8.69 -1.32 -0.54
C LEU A 70 7.19 -1.49 -0.78
N PHE A 71 6.83 -2.29 -1.78
CA PHE A 71 5.44 -2.64 -2.05
C PHE A 71 4.94 -3.78 -1.17
N PHE A 72 3.78 -3.55 -0.55
CA PHE A 72 2.97 -4.53 0.15
C PHE A 72 1.52 -4.45 -0.32
N TYR A 73 0.85 -5.58 -0.41
CA TYR A 73 -0.58 -5.64 -0.59
C TYR A 73 -1.30 -5.50 0.74
N ALA A 74 -2.44 -4.81 0.74
CA ALA A 74 -3.37 -4.75 1.87
C ALA A 74 -4.64 -5.58 1.63
N SER A 75 -4.84 -6.14 0.42
CA SER A 75 -6.05 -6.86 0.02
C SER A 75 -6.30 -8.11 0.86
N VAL A 76 -7.49 -8.20 1.44
CA VAL A 76 -7.93 -9.37 2.22
C VAL A 76 -8.94 -10.20 1.44
N GLU A 77 -9.19 -11.42 1.91
CA GLU A 77 -10.30 -12.24 1.40
C GLU A 77 -11.61 -11.44 1.43
N PRO A 78 -12.43 -11.48 0.35
CA PRO A 78 -13.73 -10.81 0.33
C PRO A 78 -14.59 -11.21 1.52
N ASP A 79 -15.27 -10.23 2.12
CA ASP A 79 -16.12 -10.40 3.31
C ASP A 79 -15.42 -11.02 4.54
N SER A 80 -14.09 -11.03 4.55
CA SER A 80 -13.31 -11.59 5.65
C SER A 80 -13.51 -10.80 6.95
N ARG A 81 -13.91 -11.54 7.98
CA ARG A 81 -13.93 -11.03 9.37
C ARG A 81 -12.61 -11.25 10.11
N THR A 82 -11.69 -12.01 9.52
CA THR A 82 -10.41 -12.38 10.14
C THR A 82 -9.26 -11.48 9.71
N GLY A 83 -9.44 -10.73 8.61
CA GLY A 83 -8.42 -9.86 8.03
C GLY A 83 -7.25 -10.62 7.39
N GLN A 84 -7.48 -11.89 7.03
CA GLN A 84 -6.49 -12.71 6.36
C GLN A 84 -6.28 -12.28 4.90
N PRO A 85 -5.03 -12.23 4.41
CA PRO A 85 -4.71 -11.94 3.02
C PRO A 85 -5.39 -12.89 2.03
N GLN A 86 -5.65 -12.41 0.81
CA GLN A 86 -6.17 -13.25 -0.27
C GLN A 86 -5.25 -14.45 -0.51
N SER A 87 -5.82 -15.65 -0.51
CA SER A 87 -5.14 -16.94 -0.66
C SER A 87 -4.40 -17.04 -2.01
N PHE A 88 -4.99 -16.50 -3.07
CA PHE A 88 -4.40 -16.48 -4.39
C PHE A 88 -3.40 -15.33 -4.58
N THR A 89 -2.29 -15.57 -5.29
CA THR A 89 -1.34 -14.55 -5.74
C THR A 89 -0.77 -14.90 -7.11
N TYR A 90 -0.66 -13.92 -8.00
CA TYR A 90 0.07 -14.06 -9.26
C TYR A 90 1.59 -13.91 -9.10
N PHE A 91 2.04 -13.46 -7.93
CA PHE A 91 3.42 -13.07 -7.66
C PHE A 91 4.03 -13.93 -6.58
N GLY A 92 5.22 -14.49 -6.82
CA GLY A 92 6.01 -15.22 -5.83
C GLY A 92 5.34 -16.50 -5.31
N ASN A 93 6.15 -17.44 -4.83
CA ASN A 93 5.66 -18.63 -4.14
C ASN A 93 5.77 -18.51 -2.62
N THR A 94 6.36 -17.42 -2.12
CA THR A 94 6.57 -17.16 -0.70
C THR A 94 5.90 -15.86 -0.31
N ARG A 95 5.14 -15.89 0.78
CA ARG A 95 4.43 -14.74 1.33
C ARG A 95 5.03 -14.34 2.67
N PHE A 96 5.41 -13.07 2.78
CA PHE A 96 5.79 -12.45 4.03
C PHE A 96 4.64 -11.59 4.55
N LEU A 97 4.21 -11.84 5.79
CA LEU A 97 3.13 -11.13 6.45
C LEU A 97 3.71 -10.16 7.49
N VAL A 98 3.26 -8.92 7.45
CA VAL A 98 3.64 -7.89 8.41
C VAL A 98 2.37 -7.40 9.10
N PRO A 99 2.24 -7.51 10.43
CA PRO A 99 1.17 -6.85 11.16
C PRO A 99 1.13 -5.37 10.79
N VAL A 100 -0.06 -4.83 10.52
CA VAL A 100 -0.19 -3.42 10.09
C VAL A 100 0.46 -2.48 11.10
N GLU A 101 0.33 -2.79 12.39
CA GLU A 101 0.86 -2.03 13.51
C GLU A 101 2.39 -1.97 13.55
N THR A 102 3.09 -2.91 12.89
CA THR A 102 4.55 -2.85 12.75
C THR A 102 4.98 -1.70 11.83
N MET A 103 4.17 -1.39 10.80
CA MET A 103 4.44 -0.27 9.89
C MET A 103 3.78 1.03 10.35
N ILE A 104 2.66 0.92 11.06
CA ILE A 104 1.86 2.06 11.54
C ILE A 104 1.77 1.96 13.06
N ASP A 105 2.87 2.33 13.71
CA ASP A 105 2.99 2.36 15.17
C ASP A 105 2.12 3.46 15.80
N ASN A 106 2.02 4.62 15.14
CA ASN A 106 1.29 5.77 15.63
C ASN A 106 0.79 6.67 14.48
N LEU A 107 -0.53 6.87 14.40
CA LEU A 107 -1.17 7.67 13.35
C LEU A 107 -0.75 9.16 13.33
N ASN A 108 -0.25 9.69 14.45
CA ASN A 108 0.19 11.09 14.53
C ASN A 108 1.57 11.33 13.87
N VAL A 109 2.34 10.26 13.65
CA VAL A 109 3.67 10.33 13.03
C VAL A 109 3.71 9.64 11.67
N MET A 110 2.56 9.19 11.15
CA MET A 110 2.45 8.50 9.87
C MET A 110 1.50 9.26 8.95
N ASN A 111 1.90 9.41 7.69
CA ASN A 111 1.11 10.04 6.64
C ASN A 111 0.83 9.05 5.53
N LEU A 112 -0.38 9.13 4.97
CA LEU A 112 -0.84 8.32 3.86
C LEU A 112 -1.16 9.22 2.67
N TYR A 113 -0.62 8.88 1.49
CA TYR A 113 -0.80 9.64 0.27
C TYR A 113 -1.34 8.75 -0.85
N PHE A 114 -2.18 9.31 -1.71
CA PHE A 114 -2.59 8.64 -2.94
C PHE A 114 -1.51 8.81 -4.01
N SER A 115 -1.04 7.72 -4.61
CA SER A 115 0.03 7.76 -5.61
C SER A 115 -0.38 7.32 -6.99
N ASP A 116 -1.31 6.37 -7.11
CA ASP A 116 -1.66 5.83 -8.42
C ASP A 116 -3.02 5.13 -8.40
N PHE A 117 -3.61 5.04 -9.59
CA PHE A 117 -4.76 4.21 -9.88
C PHE A 117 -4.72 3.70 -11.31
N PHE A 118 -4.55 2.40 -11.49
CA PHE A 118 -4.50 1.78 -12.81
C PHE A 118 -5.38 0.54 -12.90
N CYS A 119 -5.71 0.16 -14.13
CA CYS A 119 -6.57 -0.97 -14.43
C CYS A 119 -5.83 -1.98 -15.30
N LEU A 120 -5.87 -3.25 -14.94
CA LEU A 120 -5.55 -4.34 -15.86
C LEU A 120 -6.82 -4.74 -16.59
N GLN A 121 -6.71 -4.95 -17.90
CA GLN A 121 -7.81 -5.43 -18.72
C GLN A 121 -7.68 -6.94 -18.90
N ASN A 122 -8.80 -7.66 -18.82
CA ASN A 122 -8.94 -9.11 -19.01
C ASN A 122 -8.11 -9.98 -18.04
N PRO A 123 -8.62 -10.28 -16.84
CA PRO A 123 -9.85 -9.75 -16.23
C PRO A 123 -9.68 -8.30 -15.74
N ARG A 124 -10.79 -7.60 -15.51
CA ARG A 124 -10.77 -6.20 -15.05
C ARG A 124 -10.40 -6.13 -13.57
N TYR A 125 -9.15 -5.82 -13.29
CA TYR A 125 -8.64 -5.53 -11.94
C TYR A 125 -8.26 -4.06 -11.82
N HIS A 126 -8.57 -3.48 -10.67
CA HIS A 126 -8.26 -2.11 -10.30
C HIS A 126 -7.21 -2.12 -9.19
N TYR A 127 -6.15 -1.33 -9.36
CA TYR A 127 -5.09 -1.20 -8.37
C TYR A 127 -5.01 0.24 -7.93
N THR A 128 -5.01 0.46 -6.62
CA THR A 128 -4.72 1.76 -6.00
C THR A 128 -3.42 1.63 -5.22
N THR A 129 -2.45 2.49 -5.55
CA THR A 129 -1.20 2.57 -4.80
C THR A 129 -1.26 3.74 -3.83
N LEU A 130 -1.01 3.46 -2.56
CA LEU A 130 -0.88 4.45 -1.50
C LEU A 130 0.57 4.51 -1.04
N VAL A 131 1.07 5.68 -0.69
CA VAL A 131 2.42 5.86 -0.13
C VAL A 131 2.29 6.12 1.36
N LEU A 132 3.01 5.32 2.15
CA LEU A 132 3.05 5.40 3.60
C LEU A 132 4.42 5.90 4.05
N THR A 133 4.44 7.06 4.72
CA THR A 133 5.68 7.74 5.14
C THR A 133 5.63 8.13 6.61
N ARG A 134 6.79 8.18 7.28
CA ARG A 134 6.92 8.93 8.55
C ARG A 134 6.80 10.43 8.30
N SER A 135 6.04 11.10 9.15
CA SER A 135 5.87 12.55 9.16
C SER A 135 7.22 13.26 9.23
N GLN A 136 7.39 14.32 8.43
CA GLN A 136 8.60 15.13 8.32
C GLN A 136 9.83 14.44 7.70
N SER A 137 9.71 13.16 7.28
CA SER A 137 10.77 12.48 6.52
C SER A 137 11.00 13.14 5.14
N SER A 138 12.11 12.81 4.48
CA SER A 138 12.36 13.24 3.10
C SER A 138 11.26 12.76 2.14
N ALA A 139 10.77 11.53 2.36
CA ALA A 139 9.65 10.96 1.62
C ALA A 139 8.35 11.75 1.83
N ASP A 140 8.02 12.09 3.08
CA ASP A 140 6.84 12.89 3.42
C ASP A 140 6.89 14.29 2.79
N ASN A 141 8.05 14.94 2.85
CA ASN A 141 8.29 16.24 2.23
C ASN A 141 8.15 16.19 0.71
N PHE A 142 8.55 15.09 0.08
CA PHE A 142 8.31 14.83 -1.34
C PHE A 142 6.82 14.65 -1.62
N CYS A 143 6.16 13.74 -0.91
CA CYS A 143 4.76 13.40 -1.12
C CYS A 143 3.84 14.61 -0.89
N THR A 144 4.09 15.44 0.12
CA THR A 144 3.32 16.67 0.38
C THR A 144 3.31 17.62 -0.82
N LYS A 145 4.38 17.65 -1.62
CA LYS A 145 4.49 18.54 -2.79
C LYS A 145 3.79 17.99 -4.03
N TYR A 146 3.68 16.67 -4.16
CA TYR A 146 3.34 16.02 -5.44
C TYR A 146 2.15 15.07 -5.38
N LEU A 147 1.73 14.63 -4.19
CA LEU A 147 0.70 13.62 -4.00
C LEU A 147 -0.44 14.13 -3.10
N PRO A 148 -1.71 13.79 -3.40
CA PRO A 148 -2.84 14.09 -2.52
C PRO A 148 -2.72 13.31 -1.20
N LYS A 149 -2.74 14.05 -0.08
CA LYS A 149 -2.78 13.44 1.26
C LYS A 149 -4.17 12.87 1.55
N LEU A 150 -4.21 11.68 2.14
CA LEU A 150 -5.45 10.99 2.52
C LEU A 150 -5.72 11.13 4.02
N SER A 151 -7.00 11.18 4.39
CA SER A 151 -7.42 11.09 5.79
C SER A 151 -7.36 9.64 6.24
N TRP A 152 -6.75 9.39 7.40
CA TRP A 152 -6.81 8.08 8.05
C TRP A 152 -8.23 7.65 8.38
N LEU A 153 -9.13 8.60 8.64
CA LEU A 153 -10.50 8.30 9.09
C LEU A 153 -11.50 8.26 7.94
N ASP A 154 -11.16 8.88 6.81
CA ASP A 154 -12.08 9.09 5.70
C ASP A 154 -11.38 8.90 4.35
N ASN A 155 -11.25 7.63 3.95
CA ASN A 155 -10.93 7.25 2.58
C ASN A 155 -11.44 5.81 2.28
N PRO A 156 -11.76 5.50 1.01
CA PRO A 156 -12.34 4.21 0.63
C PRO A 156 -11.31 3.10 0.39
N PHE A 157 -10.01 3.34 0.61
CA PHE A 157 -8.96 2.39 0.22
C PHE A 157 -8.43 1.65 1.44
N PHE A 158 -7.86 2.39 2.37
CA PHE A 158 -7.22 1.90 3.58
C PHE A 158 -7.34 2.94 4.69
N SER A 159 -8.15 2.65 5.71
CA SER A 159 -8.52 3.61 6.76
C SER A 159 -8.44 2.99 8.15
N PHE A 160 -8.45 3.83 9.17
CA PHE A 160 -8.46 3.44 10.56
C PHE A 160 -9.87 3.60 11.13
N ASP A 161 -10.40 2.51 11.70
CA ASP A 161 -11.63 2.52 12.47
C ASP A 161 -11.34 2.88 13.93
N GLN A 162 -11.74 4.08 14.34
CA GLN A 162 -11.56 4.56 15.71
C GLN A 162 -12.36 3.77 16.75
N SER A 163 -13.53 3.25 16.37
CA SER A 163 -14.41 2.51 17.29
C SER A 163 -13.83 1.14 17.65
N GLN A 164 -13.26 0.47 16.64
CA GLN A 164 -12.66 -0.86 16.80
C GLN A 164 -11.15 -0.79 17.04
N LYS A 165 -10.54 0.40 16.93
CA LYS A 165 -9.09 0.64 17.03
C LYS A 165 -8.28 -0.28 16.10
N THR A 166 -8.71 -0.40 14.86
CA THR A 166 -8.10 -1.31 13.87
C THR A 166 -8.12 -0.71 12.47
N PHE A 167 -7.34 -1.29 11.57
CA PHE A 167 -7.31 -0.87 10.17
C PHE A 167 -8.34 -1.63 9.34
N LYS A 168 -8.87 -0.94 8.35
CA LYS A 168 -9.78 -1.49 7.36
C LYS A 168 -9.28 -1.23 5.96
N VAL A 169 -9.58 -2.15 5.07
CA VAL A 169 -9.30 -2.06 3.64
C VAL A 169 -10.58 -2.32 2.87
N SER A 170 -10.69 -1.80 1.66
CA SER A 170 -11.82 -2.12 0.79
C SER A 170 -11.87 -3.63 0.50
N SER A 171 -13.01 -4.23 0.78
CA SER A 171 -13.32 -5.61 0.40
C SER A 171 -13.80 -5.62 -1.04
N SER A 172 -12.99 -6.15 -1.94
CA SER A 172 -13.38 -6.38 -3.32
C SER A 172 -12.54 -7.49 -3.94
N THR A 173 -13.17 -8.30 -4.79
CA THR A 173 -12.47 -9.28 -5.64
C THR A 173 -11.76 -8.62 -6.82
N ASN A 174 -12.15 -7.40 -7.20
CA ASN A 174 -11.63 -6.72 -8.38
C ASN A 174 -10.86 -5.43 -8.08
N CYS A 175 -10.79 -5.00 -6.82
CA CYS A 175 -10.05 -3.82 -6.40
C CYS A 175 -8.98 -4.20 -5.38
N HIS A 176 -7.74 -3.84 -5.68
CA HIS A 176 -6.57 -4.15 -4.89
C HIS A 176 -5.96 -2.86 -4.35
N VAL A 177 -5.48 -2.91 -3.11
CA VAL A 177 -4.79 -1.79 -2.47
C VAL A 177 -3.35 -2.21 -2.21
N GLU A 178 -2.42 -1.41 -2.73
CA GLU A 178 -0.99 -1.56 -2.51
C GLU A 178 -0.48 -0.40 -1.65
N ILE A 179 0.32 -0.72 -0.66
CA ILE A 179 1.03 0.22 0.21
C ILE A 179 2.50 0.23 -0.22
N PHE A 180 2.99 1.41 -0.62
CA PHE A 180 4.39 1.71 -0.86
C PHE A 180 4.97 2.34 0.41
N TYR A 181 5.62 1.52 1.22
CA TYR A 181 6.20 1.92 2.50
C TYR A 181 7.63 2.42 2.33
N THR A 182 7.96 3.58 2.88
CA THR A 182 9.23 4.27 2.58
C THR A 182 10.34 4.05 3.60
N ASP A 183 10.11 3.25 4.64
CA ASP A 183 11.10 2.94 5.66
C ASP A 183 11.57 1.48 5.59
N VAL A 184 12.65 1.19 6.32
CA VAL A 184 13.19 -0.16 6.49
C VAL A 184 12.20 -1.02 7.28
N ILE A 185 12.08 -2.28 6.87
CA ILE A 185 11.35 -3.30 7.63
C ILE A 185 12.36 -4.33 8.12
N ASP A 186 12.36 -4.56 9.43
CA ASP A 186 13.05 -5.69 10.04
C ASP A 186 12.17 -6.94 9.91
N ILE A 187 12.76 -8.04 9.42
CA ILE A 187 12.10 -9.33 9.20
C ILE A 187 12.63 -10.44 10.12
N ALA A 188 13.44 -10.08 11.12
CA ALA A 188 13.96 -11.01 12.12
C ALA A 188 12.87 -11.64 12.99
#